data_AF-F7XM28-F1
#
_entry.id   AF-F7XM28-F1
#
_cell.length_a   1.000
_cell.length_b   1.000
_cell.length_c   1.000
_cell.angle_alpha   90.00
_cell.angle_beta   90.00
_cell.angle_gamma   90.00
#
_symmetry.space_group_name_H-M   'P 1'
#
loop_
_entity.id
_entity.type
_entity.pdbx_description
1 polymer ?
#
loop_
_entity_poly.entity_id
_entity_poly.type
_entity_poly.pdbx_seq_one_letter_code
_entity_poly.pdbx_strand_id
1 'polypeptide(L)' 'MEKCGICKGDVERQPHVTKDGKCDLCGEKLTLEKKK' A
#
# COMPACT_ATOMS: atom_id res chain seq x y z
N MET A 1 2.68 13.88 -9.43
CA MET A 1 2.86 13.07 -8.22
C MET A 1 1.76 12.05 -8.19
N GLU A 2 2.09 10.78 -7.98
CA GLU A 2 1.09 9.73 -7.84
C GLU A 2 0.58 9.70 -6.39
N LYS A 3 -0.56 9.04 -6.15
CA LYS A 3 -1.08 8.85 -4.78
C LYS A 3 -0.98 7.39 -4.38
N CYS A 4 -0.60 7.14 -3.13
CA CYS A 4 -0.61 5.81 -2.57
C CYS A 4 -2.04 5.25 -2.59
N GLY A 5 -2.25 4.06 -3.17
CA GLY A 5 -3.56 3.42 -3.21
C GLY A 5 -4.16 3.14 -1.82
N ILE A 6 -3.30 3.06 -0.80
CA ILE A 6 -3.63 2.63 0.57
C ILE A 6 -3.88 3.84 1.48
N CYS A 7 -2.84 4.62 1.78
CA CYS A 7 -2.96 5.77 2.69
C CYS A 7 -3.36 7.09 2.00
N LYS A 8 -3.48 7.11 0.66
CA LYS A 8 -3.81 8.29 -0.16
C LYS A 8 -2.82 9.47 -0.09
N GLY A 9 -1.68 9.30 0.57
CA GLY A 9 -0.59 10.28 0.57
C GLY A 9 0.09 10.42 -0.78
N ASP A 10 0.74 11.55 -1.02
CA ASP A 10 1.55 11.81 -2.21
C ASP A 10 2.81 10.95 -2.21
N VAL A 11 3.11 10.34 -3.35
CA VAL A 11 4.26 9.46 -3.54
C VAL A 11 4.99 9.77 -4.84
N GLU A 12 6.30 9.54 -4.83
CA GLU A 12 7.20 9.73 -5.97
C GLU A 12 7.03 8.64 -7.05
N ARG A 13 6.50 7.48 -6.67
CA ARG A 13 6.27 6.31 -7.54
C ARG A 13 5.11 5.46 -7.05
N GLN A 14 4.57 4.61 -7.91
CA GLN A 14 3.61 3.58 -7.51
C GLN A 14 4.21 2.66 -6.42
N PRO A 15 3.56 2.54 -5.25
CA PRO A 15 4.05 1.69 -4.16
C PRO A 15 3.98 0.21 -4.52
N HIS A 16 4.89 -0.57 -3.96
CA HIS A 16 4.92 -2.02 -4.07
C HIS A 16 4.58 -2.68 -2.73
N VAL A 17 4.04 -3.89 -2.79
CA VAL A 17 3.73 -4.69 -1.59
C VAL A 17 4.95 -5.52 -1.21
N THR A 18 5.43 -5.35 0.02
CA THR A 18 6.53 -6.12 0.60
C THR A 18 6.11 -7.58 0.85
N LYS A 19 7.09 -8.46 1.08
CA LYS A 19 6.83 -9.88 1.39
C LYS A 19 6.00 -10.07 2.66
N ASP A 20 6.09 -9.14 3.62
CA ASP A 20 5.29 -9.12 4.85
C ASP A 20 3.86 -8.57 4.63
N GLY A 21 3.49 -8.28 3.38
CA GLY A 21 2.17 -7.75 3.03
C GLY A 21 1.99 -6.29 3.42
N LYS A 22 3.04 -5.47 3.43
CA LYS A 22 2.96 -4.04 3.75
C LYS A 22 3.25 -3.18 2.53
N CYS A 23 2.76 -1.96 2.51
CA CYS A 23 3.23 -0.94 1.57
C CYS A 23 4.70 -0.61 1.86
N ASP A 24 5.57 -0.59 0.86
CA ASP A 24 6.99 -0.23 1.04
C ASP A 24 7.19 1.25 1.40
N LEU A 25 6.24 2.12 1.06
CA LEU A 25 6.33 3.56 1.28
C LEU A 25 5.66 4.03 2.58
N CYS A 26 4.42 3.62 2.83
CA CYS A 26 3.67 4.07 4.02
C CYS A 26 3.65 3.06 5.17
N GLY A 27 4.13 1.82 4.95
CA GLY A 27 4.21 0.78 5.98
C GLY A 27 2.88 0.13 6.39
N GLU A 28 1.74 0.63 5.87
CA GLU A 28 0.41 0.06 6.13
C GLU A 28 0.33 -1.41 5.69
N LYS A 29 -0.28 -2.24 6.53
CA LYS A 29 -0.43 -3.68 6.28
C LYS A 29 -1.69 -3.94 5.47
N LEU A 30 -1.53 -4.58 4.33
CA LEU A 30 -2.63 -5.01 3.49
C LEU A 30 -3.19 -6.33 4.04
N THR A 31 -4.44 -6.28 4.52
CA THR A 31 -5.20 -7.48 4.89
C THR A 31 -6.21 -7.78 3.79
N LEU A 32 -6.11 -8.96 3.18
CA LEU A 32 -7.15 -9.45 2.28
C LEU A 32 -8.34 -9.92 3.13
N GLU A 33 -9.41 -9.14 3.18
CA GLU A 33 -10.67 -9.63 3.72
C GLU A 33 -11.26 -10.63 2.73
N LYS A 34 -11.50 -11.87 3.19
CA LYS A 34 -12.25 -12.85 2.39
C LYS A 34 -13.67 -12.32 2.22
N LYS A 35 -14.07 -12.02 0.99
CA LYS A 35 -15.50 -11.84 0.66
C LYS A 35 -16.22 -13.16 0.97
N LYS A 36 -17.22 -13.09 1.85
CA LYS A 36 -18.13 -14.18 2.19
C LYS A 36 -19.16 -14.39 1.08
#